data_AF-A0A354EJY7-F1
#
_entry.id   AF-A0A354EJY7-F1
#
_cell.length_a   1.000
_cell.length_b   1.000
_cell.length_c   1.000
_cell.angle_alpha   90.00
_cell.angle_beta   90.00
_cell.angle_gamma   90.00
#
_symmetry.space_group_name_H-M   'P 1'
#
loop_
_entity.id
_entity.type
_entity.pdbx_description
1 polymer ?
#
loop_
_entity_poly.entity_id
_entity_poly.type
_entity_poly.pdbx_seq_one_letter_code
_entity_poly.pdbx_strand_id
1 'polypeptide(L)'
;MSETIDAGFIEQVVKMLVDNPDAVKVERKVDEMGVLISLDVDPKDMGIVIGREGQTAKALRTLLRVIGAKNNARVNLKINEPEGSERAMRNQASATPEKKSIDDVVGEIEKM
;
A
#
# COMPACT_ATOMS: atom_id res chain seq x y z
N MET A 1 12.01 -4.70 -25.76
CA MET A 1 11.04 -5.76 -25.44
C MET A 1 10.80 -5.95 -23.93
N SER A 2 11.69 -5.53 -23.02
CA SER A 2 11.46 -5.65 -21.57
C SER A 2 10.64 -4.51 -20.94
N GLU A 3 10.46 -3.39 -21.65
CA GLU A 3 9.80 -2.17 -21.14
C GLU A 3 8.33 -2.35 -20.73
N THR A 4 7.69 -3.48 -21.07
CA THR A 4 6.28 -3.74 -20.80
C THR A 4 6.00 -5.07 -20.08
N ILE A 5 7.02 -5.93 -19.90
CA ILE A 5 6.81 -7.28 -19.33
C ILE A 5 6.48 -7.20 -17.84
N ASP A 6 7.15 -6.30 -17.11
CA ASP A 6 6.97 -6.09 -15.68
C ASP A 6 5.58 -5.54 -15.34
N ALA A 7 5.16 -4.48 -16.04
CA ALA A 7 3.84 -3.89 -15.88
C ALA A 7 2.72 -4.86 -16.31
N GLY A 8 2.86 -5.50 -17.48
CA GLY A 8 1.87 -6.45 -17.99
C GLY A 8 1.73 -7.69 -17.11
N PHE A 9 2.83 -8.17 -16.52
CA PHE A 9 2.79 -9.26 -15.54
C PHE A 9 1.94 -8.90 -14.33
N ILE A 10 2.16 -7.72 -13.73
CA ILE A 10 1.38 -7.27 -12.57
C ILE A 10 -0.08 -7.09 -12.93
N GLU A 11 -0.36 -6.44 -14.06
CA GLU A 11 -1.73 -6.21 -14.51
C GLU A 11 -2.50 -7.53 -14.64
N GLN A 12 -1.92 -8.52 -15.31
CA GLN A 12 -2.54 -9.84 -15.51
C GLN A 12 -2.76 -10.57 -14.17
N VAL A 13 -1.73 -10.63 -13.32
CA VAL A 13 -1.84 -11.32 -12.03
C VAL A 13 -2.89 -10.66 -11.14
N VAL A 14 -2.91 -9.33 -11.06
CA VAL A 14 -3.88 -8.62 -10.21
C VAL A 14 -5.29 -8.78 -10.77
N LYS A 15 -5.50 -8.67 -12.09
CA LYS A 15 -6.80 -8.91 -12.71
C LYS A 15 -7.37 -10.30 -12.43
N MET A 16 -6.51 -11.31 -12.24
CA MET A 16 -6.94 -12.67 -11.88
C MET A 16 -7.27 -12.83 -10.39
N LEU A 17 -6.87 -11.89 -9.53
CA LEU A 17 -7.07 -11.98 -8.08
C LEU A 17 -8.29 -11.20 -7.58
N VAL A 18 -8.75 -10.21 -8.33
CA VAL A 18 -9.74 -9.22 -7.90
C VAL A 18 -11.12 -9.47 -8.49
N ASP A 19 -12.16 -8.94 -7.85
CA ASP A 19 -13.53 -9.05 -8.35
C ASP A 19 -13.83 -8.01 -9.45
N ASN A 20 -13.12 -6.86 -9.46
CA ASN A 20 -13.29 -5.80 -10.46
C ASN A 20 -12.04 -5.64 -11.34
N PRO A 21 -11.80 -6.54 -12.32
CA PRO A 21 -10.60 -6.50 -13.14
C PRO A 21 -10.48 -5.24 -14.00
N ASP A 22 -11.59 -4.61 -14.37
CA ASP A 22 -11.62 -3.38 -15.18
C ASP A 22 -11.14 -2.14 -14.42
N ALA A 23 -11.19 -2.19 -13.08
CA ALA A 23 -10.71 -1.12 -12.21
C ALA A 23 -9.19 -1.17 -12.00
N VAL A 24 -8.52 -2.23 -12.45
CA VAL A 24 -7.06 -2.40 -12.30
C VAL A 24 -6.33 -1.51 -13.30
N LYS A 25 -5.56 -0.55 -12.78
CA LYS A 25 -4.68 0.31 -13.59
C LYS A 25 -3.24 0.19 -13.11
N VAL A 26 -2.33 0.02 -14.06
CA VAL A 26 -0.90 -0.08 -13.79
C VAL A 26 -0.18 1.02 -14.54
N GLU A 27 0.58 1.84 -13.81
CA GLU A 27 1.42 2.89 -14.38
C GLU A 27 2.90 2.53 -14.16
N ARG A 28 3.70 2.67 -15.22
CA ARG A 28 5.14 2.45 -15.17
C ARG A 28 5.87 3.77 -15.38
N LYS A 29 6.71 4.15 -14.41
CA LYS A 29 7.60 5.32 -14.48
C LYS A 29 9.05 4.87 -14.36
N VAL A 30 9.91 5.42 -15.22
CA VAL A 30 11.36 5.17 -15.19
C VAL A 30 12.04 6.44 -14.71
N ASP A 31 12.89 6.31 -13.71
CA ASP A 31 13.71 7.39 -13.15
C ASP A 31 15.18 6.96 -13.05
N GLU A 32 16.02 7.83 -12.49
CA GLU A 32 17.45 7.56 -12.29
C GLU A 32 17.71 6.43 -11.26
N MET A 33 16.75 6.14 -10.37
CA MET A 33 16.86 5.11 -9.33
C MET A 33 16.29 3.75 -9.75
N GLY A 34 15.58 3.69 -10.89
CA GLY A 34 15.06 2.47 -11.50
C GLY A 34 13.65 2.64 -12.08
N VAL A 35 12.80 1.64 -11.82
CA VAL A 35 11.45 1.56 -12.34
C VAL A 35 10.47 1.54 -11.18
N LEU A 36 9.51 2.47 -11.19
CA LEU A 36 8.38 2.50 -10.28
C LEU A 36 7.13 2.01 -11.01
N ILE A 37 6.55 0.92 -10.51
CA ILE A 37 5.24 0.44 -10.91
C ILE A 37 4.23 0.90 -9.87
N SER A 38 3.25 1.69 -10.30
CA SER A 38 2.11 2.09 -9.47
C SER A 38 0.89 1.26 -9.86
N LEU A 39 0.19 0.73 -8.86
CA LEU A 39 -1.01 -0.07 -9.01
C LEU A 39 -2.19 0.64 -8.34
N ASP A 40 -3.23 0.91 -9.12
CA ASP A 40 -4.54 1.37 -8.65
C ASP A 40 -5.56 0.24 -8.84
N VAL A 41 -6.42 0.04 -7.84
CA VAL A 41 -7.48 -0.98 -7.84
C VAL A 41 -8.74 -0.44 -7.17
N ASP A 42 -9.86 -1.14 -7.35
CA ASP A 42 -11.10 -0.81 -6.64
C ASP A 42 -10.90 -0.92 -5.11
N PRO A 43 -11.47 -0.01 -4.29
CA PRO A 43 -11.41 -0.09 -2.83
C PRO A 43 -11.81 -1.44 -2.24
N LYS A 44 -12.79 -2.13 -2.85
CA LYS A 44 -13.28 -3.43 -2.38
C LYS A 44 -12.24 -4.54 -2.57
N ASP A 45 -11.39 -4.40 -3.58
CA ASP A 45 -10.37 -5.38 -3.94
C ASP A 45 -9.04 -5.17 -3.19
N MET A 46 -8.88 -4.01 -2.54
CA MET A 46 -7.65 -3.66 -1.83
C MET A 46 -7.27 -4.70 -0.76
N GLY A 47 -8.26 -5.26 -0.07
CA GLY A 47 -8.02 -6.31 0.93
C GLY A 47 -7.34 -7.55 0.34
N ILE A 48 -7.77 -7.95 -0.87
CA ILE A 48 -7.25 -9.12 -1.58
C ILE A 48 -5.82 -8.85 -2.09
N VAL A 49 -5.62 -7.67 -2.70
CA VAL A 49 -4.33 -7.26 -3.29
C VAL A 49 -3.24 -7.09 -2.23
N ILE A 50 -3.58 -6.48 -1.09
CA ILE A 50 -2.64 -6.37 0.03
C ILE A 50 -2.42 -7.76 0.66
N GLY A 51 -3.49 -8.51 0.87
CA GLY A 51 -3.49 -9.80 1.55
C GLY A 51 -3.25 -9.68 3.06
N ARG A 52 -3.43 -10.80 3.77
CA ARG A 52 -3.19 -10.87 5.23
C ARG A 52 -1.75 -10.47 5.53
N GLU A 53 -1.54 -9.51 6.44
CA GLU A 53 -0.22 -8.98 6.81
C GLU A 53 0.63 -8.46 5.62
N GLY A 54 -0.02 -8.09 4.51
CA GLY A 54 0.67 -7.66 3.30
C GLY A 54 1.37 -8.78 2.53
N GLN A 55 1.07 -10.05 2.81
CA GLN A 55 1.77 -11.21 2.21
C GLN A 55 1.63 -11.24 0.68
N THR A 56 0.43 -10.98 0.15
CA THR A 56 0.20 -10.92 -1.31
C THR A 56 1.05 -9.81 -1.95
N ALA A 57 1.01 -8.60 -1.38
CA ALA A 57 1.82 -7.50 -1.88
C ALA A 57 3.34 -7.74 -1.76
N LYS A 58 3.79 -8.46 -0.72
CA LYS A 58 5.21 -8.88 -0.56
C LYS A 58 5.61 -9.89 -1.64
N ALA A 59 4.75 -10.86 -1.95
CA ALA A 59 4.99 -11.83 -3.01
C ALA A 59 5.12 -11.14 -4.38
N LEU A 60 4.18 -10.24 -4.72
CA LEU A 60 4.24 -9.46 -5.96
C LEU A 60 5.55 -8.66 -6.07
N ARG A 61 5.97 -7.98 -4.99
CA ARG A 61 7.26 -7.26 -4.94
C ARG A 61 8.45 -8.17 -5.16
N THR A 62 8.41 -9.38 -4.63
CA THR A 62 9.50 -10.36 -4.77
C THR A 62 9.61 -10.82 -6.22
N LEU A 63 8.49 -11.12 -6.87
CA LEU A 63 8.45 -11.51 -8.28
C LEU A 63 8.97 -10.38 -9.18
N LEU A 64 8.54 -9.14 -8.94
CA LEU A 64 9.05 -7.98 -9.68
C LEU A 64 10.55 -7.76 -9.51
N ARG A 65 11.11 -8.00 -8.31
CA ARG A 65 12.56 -7.94 -8.09
C ARG A 65 13.31 -8.95 -8.95
N VAL A 66 12.79 -10.17 -9.07
CA VAL A 66 13.39 -11.22 -9.91
C VAL A 66 13.31 -10.85 -11.40
N ILE A 67 12.16 -10.34 -11.85
CA ILE A 67 11.95 -9.86 -13.23
C ILE A 67 12.88 -8.68 -13.53
N GLY A 68 12.99 -7.73 -12.60
CA GLY A 68 13.88 -6.57 -12.72
C GLY A 68 15.35 -6.97 -12.77
N ALA A 69 15.79 -7.87 -11.88
CA ALA A 69 17.16 -8.35 -11.83
C ALA A 69 17.61 -9.02 -13.14
N LYS A 70 16.72 -9.78 -13.79
CA LYS A 70 16.98 -10.34 -15.13
C LYS A 70 17.24 -9.29 -16.22
N ASN A 71 16.75 -8.08 -16.01
CA ASN A 71 16.84 -6.97 -16.97
C ASN A 71 17.79 -5.86 -16.47
N ASN A 72 18.63 -6.13 -15.46
CA ASN A 72 19.50 -5.15 -14.79
C ASN A 72 18.76 -3.87 -14.34
N ALA A 73 17.48 -3.98 -13.99
CA ALA A 73 16.63 -2.88 -13.58
C ALA A 73 16.12 -3.08 -12.15
N ARG A 74 16.15 -2.01 -11.34
CA ARG A 74 15.56 -2.04 -10.00
C ARG A 74 14.08 -1.69 -10.10
N VAL A 75 13.20 -2.67 -9.89
CA VAL A 75 11.74 -2.48 -10.00
C VAL A 75 11.11 -2.43 -8.61
N ASN A 76 10.33 -1.38 -8.34
CA ASN A 76 9.58 -1.19 -7.11
C ASN A 76 8.07 -1.15 -7.40
N LEU A 77 7.26 -1.68 -6.47
CA LEU A 77 5.80 -1.66 -6.54
C LEU A 77 5.22 -0.75 -5.46
N LYS A 78 4.47 0.25 -5.89
CA LYS A 78 3.59 1.10 -5.09
C LYS A 78 2.14 0.69 -5.36
N ILE A 79 1.38 0.46 -4.30
CA ILE A 79 -0.06 0.22 -4.38
C ILE A 79 -0.70 1.48 -3.83
N ASN A 80 -1.46 2.19 -4.66
CA ASN A 80 -2.11 3.42 -4.25
C ASN A 80 -3.37 3.07 -3.46
N GLU A 81 -3.53 3.71 -2.30
CA GLU A 81 -4.78 3.60 -1.55
C GLU A 81 -5.83 4.50 -2.24
N PRO A 82 -7.02 3.98 -2.53
CA PRO A 82 -8.08 4.79 -3.11
C PRO A 82 -8.56 5.84 -2.10
N GLU A 83 -8.99 6.98 -2.61
CA GLU A 83 -9.56 8.06 -1.81
C GLU A 83 -10.75 7.53 -0.99
N GLY A 84 -10.71 7.75 0.33
CA GLY A 84 -11.76 7.31 1.25
C GLY A 84 -11.53 5.96 1.95
N SER A 85 -10.34 5.35 1.83
CA SER A 85 -10.05 4.10 2.57
C SER A 85 -10.02 4.30 4.10
N GLU A 86 -10.68 3.42 4.85
CA GLU A 86 -10.83 3.49 6.32
C GLU A 86 -9.49 3.49 7.10
N ARG A 87 -8.37 3.10 6.47
CA ARG A 87 -7.04 3.11 7.11
C ARG A 87 -6.56 4.50 7.48
N ALA A 88 -6.86 5.52 6.66
CA ALA A 88 -6.53 6.90 7.00
C ALA A 88 -7.28 7.37 8.25
N MET A 89 -8.54 6.93 8.42
CA MET A 89 -9.37 7.27 9.57
C MET A 89 -8.90 6.57 10.86
N ARG A 90 -8.40 5.33 10.78
CA ARG A 90 -7.81 4.63 11.94
C ARG A 90 -6.52 5.30 12.44
N ASN A 91 -5.70 5.86 11.54
CA ASN A 91 -4.51 6.62 11.93
C ASN A 91 -4.84 7.99 12.56
N GLN A 92 -5.98 8.60 12.22
CA GLN A 92 -6.43 9.83 12.86
C GLN A 92 -7.07 9.56 14.24
N ALA A 93 -7.75 8.42 14.41
CA ALA A 93 -8.35 8.02 15.69
C ALA A 93 -7.32 7.51 16.73
N SER A 94 -6.06 7.27 16.34
CA SER A 94 -4.97 6.88 17.25
C SER A 94 -4.19 8.06 17.85
N ALA A 95 -4.66 9.31 17.67
CA ALA A 95 -4.23 10.40 18.54
C ALA A 95 -4.81 10.15 19.95
N THR A 96 -3.98 9.56 20.82
CA THR A 96 -4.30 9.27 22.21
C THR A 96 -4.94 10.50 22.89
N PRO A 97 -6.08 10.39 23.59
CA PRO A 97 -6.49 11.45 24.50
C PRO A 97 -5.41 11.58 25.57
N GLU A 98 -4.84 12.77 25.74
CA GLU A 98 -3.91 13.08 26.83
C GLU A 98 -4.51 12.57 28.15
N LYS A 99 -3.91 11.53 28.74
CA LYS A 99 -4.27 11.12 30.09
C LYS A 99 -3.83 12.26 31.01
N LYS A 100 -4.78 12.98 31.62
CA LYS A 100 -4.49 13.86 32.76
C LYS A 100 -3.66 13.05 33.77
N SER A 101 -2.52 13.60 34.17
CA SER A 101 -1.63 12.92 35.10
C SER A 101 -2.25 12.94 36.49
N ILE A 102 -1.85 11.99 37.34
CA ILE A 102 -2.38 11.86 38.70
C ILE A 102 -2.16 13.16 39.49
N ASP A 103 -1.06 13.87 39.21
CA ASP A 103 -0.72 15.17 39.77
C ASP A 103 -1.76 16.27 39.45
N ASP A 104 -2.42 16.20 38.28
CA ASP A 104 -3.46 17.16 37.89
C ASP A 104 -4.76 16.98 38.70
N VAL A 105 -5.04 15.74 39.14
CA VAL A 105 -6.24 15.40 39.92
C VAL A 105 -6.05 15.79 41.39
N VAL A 106 -4.83 15.62 41.93
CA VAL A 106 -4.53 15.97 43.33
C VAL A 106 -4.63 17.48 43.55
N GLY A 107 -4.21 18.29 42.57
CA GLY A 107 -4.28 19.76 42.66
C GLY A 107 -5.70 20.35 42.61
N GLU A 108 -6.69 19.63 42.08
CA GLU A 108 -8.10 20.05 42.06
C GLU A 108 -8.80 19.77 43.41
N ILE A 109 -8.36 18.74 44.15
CA ILE A 109 -8.93 18.36 45.46
C ILE A 109 -8.42 19.27 46.58
N GLU A 110 -7.19 19.77 46.51
CA GLU A 110 -6.62 20.70 47.52
C GLU A 110 -7.18 22.13 47.45
N LYS A 111 -7.98 22.45 46.42
CA LYS A 111 -8.60 23.77 46.23
C LYS A 111 -10.10 23.81 46.56
N MET A 112 -10.69 22.72 47.05
CA MET A 112 -12.03 22.70 47.67
C MET A 112 -11.92 22.80 49.18
#